data_AF-A0A0C2D0N0-F1
#
_entry.id   AF-A0A0C2D0N0-F1
#
_cell.length_a   1.000
_cell.length_b   1.000
_cell.length_c   1.000
_cell.angle_alpha   90.00
_cell.angle_beta   90.00
_cell.angle_gamma   90.00
#
_symmetry.space_group_name_H-M   'P 1'
#
loop_
_entity.id
_entity.type
_entity.pdbx_description
1 polymer ?
#
loop_
_entity_poly.entity_id
_entity_poly.type
_entity_poly.pdbx_seq_one_letter_code
_entity_poly.pdbx_strand_id
1 'polypeptide(L)'
;MDTTHINEMIETALAIEAKEGHLANYLQDRAAERGLALGHKQRREAIELFEGYVRSVPDHLSAAAASSLGTPVEATMAQVIRSAVAYWDEPDDLIPNELGLLGLLDDAYFTMRVLQLVSDRLHAESGQALIKDNLAPLEVVIREILGDLADVLDELVALAMANAAVDQLIAKVMEYSGSFILKSAQTSFAGMSIDALVENRLSFTTAPDDSLRDELITALEAVSAGLANQTTAPSQQQITAGMVALEQVLRRERDDYPFASESDIEAIGAMLVGAVVVQVINSGGEGHEPNRGFVERCVDLVLDGAE
;
A
#
# COMPACT_ATOMS: atom_id res chain seq x y z
N MET A 1 12.10 21.96 -5.29
CA MET A 1 10.81 22.11 -4.60
C MET A 1 10.97 21.48 -3.23
N ASP A 2 10.32 22.02 -2.22
CA ASP A 2 10.23 21.36 -0.92
C ASP A 2 9.06 20.37 -0.93
N THR A 3 9.34 19.07 -0.83
CA THR A 3 8.34 17.99 -0.73
C THR A 3 8.08 17.57 0.70
N THR A 4 8.64 18.27 1.70
CA THR A 4 8.56 17.90 3.12
C THR A 4 7.10 17.77 3.58
N HIS A 5 6.23 18.71 3.20
CA HIS A 5 4.82 18.66 3.58
C HIS A 5 4.10 17.41 3.03
N ILE A 6 4.28 17.10 1.74
CA ILE A 6 3.72 15.89 1.11
C ILE A 6 4.25 14.64 1.81
N ASN A 7 5.56 14.57 2.08
CA ASN A 7 6.13 13.45 2.84
C ASN A 7 5.51 13.30 4.23
N GLU A 8 5.29 14.39 4.96
CA GLU A 8 4.64 14.37 6.28
C GLU A 8 3.19 13.87 6.21
N MET A 9 2.43 14.28 5.18
CA MET A 9 1.08 13.76 4.94
C MET A 9 1.10 12.26 4.67
N ILE A 10 2.02 11.79 3.82
CA ILE A 10 2.18 10.38 3.50
C ILE A 10 2.51 9.55 4.74
N GLU A 11 3.49 9.97 5.55
CA GLU A 11 3.82 9.25 6.79
C GLU A 11 2.65 9.22 7.79
N THR A 12 1.88 10.31 7.85
CA THR A 12 0.66 10.37 8.70
C THR A 12 -0.40 9.40 8.19
N ALA A 13 -0.65 9.39 6.89
CA ALA A 13 -1.64 8.51 6.26
C ALA A 13 -1.28 7.03 6.40
N LEU A 14 -0.01 6.67 6.27
CA LEU A 14 0.46 5.30 6.49
C LEU A 14 0.31 4.87 7.96
N ALA A 15 0.58 5.77 8.91
CA ALA A 15 0.36 5.49 10.33
C ALA A 15 -1.14 5.31 10.66
N ILE A 16 -2.03 6.06 9.99
CA ILE A 16 -3.49 5.86 10.11
C ILE A 16 -3.90 4.53 9.49
N GLU A 17 -3.40 4.18 8.30
CA GLU A 17 -3.73 2.93 7.63
C GLU A 17 -3.29 1.72 8.46
N ALA A 18 -2.07 1.72 9.00
CA ALA A 18 -1.60 0.67 9.90
C ALA A 18 -2.53 0.50 11.13
N LYS A 19 -3.07 1.61 11.65
CA LYS A 19 -3.91 1.58 12.85
C LYS A 19 -5.38 1.22 12.59
N GLU A 20 -5.95 1.70 11.48
CA GLU A 20 -7.40 1.69 11.24
C GLU A 20 -7.80 0.82 10.04
N GLY A 21 -6.85 0.46 9.16
CA GLY A 21 -7.07 -0.43 8.01
C GLY A 21 -8.14 0.06 7.02
N HIS A 22 -8.23 1.36 6.77
CA HIS A 22 -9.31 1.94 5.96
C HIS A 22 -9.27 1.46 4.51
N LEU A 23 -8.10 1.51 3.86
CA LEU A 23 -7.92 0.99 2.51
C LEU A 23 -8.11 -0.52 2.47
N ALA A 24 -7.54 -1.23 3.44
CA ALA A 24 -7.68 -2.67 3.60
C ALA A 24 -9.15 -3.13 3.60
N ASN A 25 -9.97 -2.47 4.44
CA ASN A 25 -11.40 -2.74 4.55
C ASN A 25 -12.17 -2.34 3.29
N TYR A 26 -11.85 -1.18 2.71
CA TYR A 26 -12.47 -0.73 1.47
C TYR A 26 -12.26 -1.70 0.30
N LEU A 27 -11.04 -2.22 0.14
CA LEU A 27 -10.72 -3.21 -0.89
C LEU A 27 -11.49 -4.52 -0.67
N GLN A 28 -11.61 -4.94 0.59
CA GLN A 28 -12.40 -6.13 0.95
C GLN A 28 -13.87 -5.97 0.60
N ASP A 29 -14.47 -4.81 0.91
CA ASP A 29 -15.87 -4.53 0.59
C ASP A 29 -16.11 -4.49 -0.92
N ARG A 30 -15.22 -3.83 -1.68
CA ARG A 30 -15.24 -3.80 -3.16
C ARG A 30 -15.12 -5.18 -3.78
N ALA A 31 -14.31 -6.07 -3.20
CA ALA A 31 -14.22 -7.45 -3.64
C ALA A 31 -15.53 -8.22 -3.36
N ALA A 32 -16.10 -8.03 -2.17
CA ALA A 32 -17.35 -8.68 -1.76
C ALA A 32 -18.53 -8.27 -2.65
N GLU A 33 -18.62 -7.01 -3.07
CA GLU A 33 -19.64 -6.52 -4.03
C GLU A 33 -19.62 -7.28 -5.36
N ARG A 34 -18.47 -7.84 -5.73
CA ARG A 34 -18.27 -8.63 -6.96
C ARG A 34 -18.40 -10.13 -6.73
N GLY A 35 -18.77 -10.55 -5.53
CA GLY A 35 -18.82 -11.95 -5.12
C GLY A 35 -17.43 -12.60 -5.01
N LEU A 36 -16.39 -11.78 -4.78
CA LEU A 36 -15.00 -12.21 -4.59
C LEU A 36 -14.59 -12.00 -3.13
N ALA A 37 -13.47 -12.58 -2.73
CA ALA A 37 -12.85 -12.36 -1.43
C ALA A 37 -11.36 -12.08 -1.63
N LEU A 38 -10.80 -11.15 -0.85
CA LEU A 38 -9.36 -10.93 -0.80
C LEU A 38 -8.78 -11.71 0.38
N GLY A 39 -7.84 -12.60 0.09
CA GLY A 39 -7.03 -13.22 1.15
C GLY A 39 -6.05 -12.21 1.73
N HIS A 40 -5.44 -12.56 2.87
CA HIS A 40 -4.48 -11.69 3.56
C HIS A 40 -3.31 -11.28 2.66
N LYS A 41 -2.80 -12.21 1.85
CA LYS A 41 -1.73 -11.95 0.89
C LYS A 41 -2.12 -10.89 -0.14
N GLN A 42 -3.27 -11.07 -0.79
CA GLN A 42 -3.74 -10.13 -1.83
C GLN A 42 -4.01 -8.74 -1.26
N ARG A 43 -4.61 -8.67 -0.06
CA ARG A 43 -4.90 -7.40 0.62
C ARG A 43 -3.61 -6.64 0.91
N ARG A 44 -2.61 -7.31 1.48
CA ARG A 44 -1.31 -6.71 1.78
C ARG A 44 -0.58 -6.28 0.51
N GLU A 45 -0.54 -7.14 -0.50
CA GLU A 45 0.10 -6.83 -1.77
C GLU A 45 -0.52 -5.59 -2.44
N ALA A 46 -1.82 -5.41 -2.29
CA ALA A 46 -2.53 -4.22 -2.71
C ALA A 46 -2.12 -2.99 -1.88
N ILE A 47 -2.09 -3.06 -0.54
CA ILE A 47 -1.65 -1.94 0.33
C ILE A 47 -0.23 -1.50 -0.03
N GLU A 48 0.72 -2.43 -0.17
CA GLU A 48 2.11 -2.14 -0.56
C GLU A 48 2.19 -1.43 -1.92
N LEU A 49 1.29 -1.77 -2.86
CA LEU A 49 1.19 -1.08 -4.14
C LEU A 49 0.75 0.38 -3.94
N PHE A 50 -0.31 0.63 -3.18
CA PHE A 50 -0.82 1.99 -2.97
C PHE A 50 0.18 2.85 -2.17
N GLU A 51 0.84 2.26 -1.18
CA GLU A 51 1.94 2.93 -0.48
C GLU A 51 3.05 3.31 -1.47
N GLY A 52 3.51 2.36 -2.30
CA GLY A 52 4.54 2.62 -3.30
C GLY A 52 4.12 3.70 -4.30
N TYR A 53 2.84 3.72 -4.70
CA TYR A 53 2.29 4.71 -5.61
C TYR A 53 2.33 6.12 -4.99
N VAL A 54 1.79 6.27 -3.78
CA VAL A 54 1.74 7.55 -3.06
C VAL A 54 3.15 8.04 -2.75
N ARG A 55 4.04 7.16 -2.27
CA ARG A 55 5.47 7.48 -2.02
C ARG A 55 6.23 7.91 -3.28
N SER A 56 5.80 7.49 -4.46
CA SER A 56 6.45 7.89 -5.71
C SER A 56 6.20 9.35 -6.07
N VAL A 57 5.15 10.00 -5.54
CA VAL A 57 4.78 11.37 -5.90
C VAL A 57 5.90 12.37 -5.56
N PRO A 58 6.42 12.45 -4.31
CA PRO A 58 7.57 13.29 -3.96
C PRO A 58 8.78 13.10 -4.87
N ASP A 59 9.07 11.86 -5.28
CA ASP A 59 10.21 11.54 -6.13
C ASP A 59 10.07 12.12 -7.54
N HIS A 60 8.88 11.97 -8.14
CA HIS A 60 8.56 12.53 -9.45
C HIS A 60 8.63 14.06 -9.43
N LEU A 61 8.07 14.69 -8.40
CA LEU A 61 8.09 16.15 -8.25
C LEU A 61 9.52 16.67 -8.04
N SER A 62 10.32 15.97 -7.23
CA SER A 62 11.72 16.31 -6.97
C SER A 62 12.58 16.17 -8.21
N ALA A 63 12.39 15.10 -8.99
CA ALA A 63 13.09 14.89 -10.25
C ALA A 63 12.75 15.97 -11.29
N ALA A 64 11.46 16.29 -11.44
CA ALA A 64 11.01 17.36 -12.33
C ALA A 64 11.64 18.71 -11.94
N ALA A 65 11.59 19.08 -10.66
CA ALA A 65 12.21 20.32 -10.18
C ALA A 65 13.73 20.34 -10.43
N ALA A 66 14.44 19.29 -10.03
CA ALA A 66 15.90 19.18 -10.18
C ALA A 66 16.35 19.18 -11.64
N SER A 67 15.53 18.67 -12.56
CA SER A 67 15.82 18.65 -13.99
C SER A 67 15.80 20.04 -14.63
N SER A 68 15.03 20.96 -14.06
CA SER A 68 14.83 22.30 -14.58
C SER A 68 15.73 23.35 -13.92
N LEU A 69 16.38 23.02 -12.80
CA LEU A 69 17.17 23.94 -12.00
C LEU A 69 18.33 24.55 -12.82
N GLY A 70 18.42 25.88 -12.85
CA GLY A 70 19.43 26.63 -13.58
C GLY A 70 19.23 26.65 -15.10
N THR A 71 18.08 26.19 -15.60
CA THR A 71 17.75 26.17 -17.03
C THR A 71 16.71 27.26 -17.38
N PRO A 72 16.55 27.62 -18.67
CA PRO A 72 15.51 28.57 -19.11
C PRO A 72 14.06 28.14 -18.80
N VAL A 73 13.84 26.85 -18.49
CA VAL A 73 12.53 26.29 -18.16
C VAL A 73 12.22 26.26 -16.67
N GLU A 74 13.16 26.58 -15.77
CA GLU A 74 13.00 26.48 -14.31
C GLU A 74 11.70 27.12 -13.80
N ALA A 75 11.48 28.39 -14.14
CA ALA A 75 10.31 29.15 -13.68
C ALA A 75 8.98 28.55 -14.18
N THR A 76 8.98 28.03 -15.40
CA THR A 76 7.79 27.44 -16.02
C THR A 76 7.54 26.03 -15.48
N MET A 77 8.59 25.22 -15.28
CA MET A 77 8.50 23.93 -14.60
C MET A 77 7.93 24.10 -13.18
N ALA A 78 8.37 25.12 -12.44
CA ALA A 78 7.83 25.40 -11.11
C ALA A 78 6.33 25.74 -11.14
N GLN A 79 5.81 26.36 -12.21
CA GLN A 79 4.36 26.59 -12.36
C GLN A 79 3.59 25.30 -12.64
N VAL A 80 4.14 24.43 -13.49
CA VAL A 80 3.56 23.11 -13.77
C VAL A 80 3.50 22.28 -12.48
N ILE A 81 4.61 22.20 -11.75
CA ILE A 81 4.70 21.49 -10.48
C ILE A 81 3.68 22.04 -9.47
N ARG A 82 3.55 23.37 -9.34
CA ARG A 82 2.52 23.96 -8.47
C ARG A 82 1.10 23.60 -8.87
N SER A 83 0.83 23.45 -10.17
CA SER A 83 -0.49 23.02 -10.64
C SER A 83 -0.71 21.53 -10.33
N ALA A 84 0.33 20.70 -10.40
CA ALA A 84 0.25 19.28 -10.11
C ALA A 84 0.01 18.99 -8.61
N VAL A 85 0.50 19.84 -7.71
CA VAL A 85 0.31 19.66 -6.25
C VAL A 85 -0.82 20.49 -5.67
N ALA A 86 -1.58 21.22 -6.51
CA ALA A 86 -2.60 22.15 -6.03
C ALA A 86 -3.72 21.48 -5.22
N TYR A 87 -3.93 20.18 -5.44
CA TYR A 87 -5.00 19.40 -4.82
C TYR A 87 -4.64 18.96 -3.38
N TRP A 88 -3.36 18.76 -3.05
CA TRP A 88 -2.88 18.38 -1.71
C TRP A 88 -3.21 19.38 -0.60
N ASP A 89 -3.45 20.64 -0.96
CA ASP A 89 -3.79 21.72 -0.03
C ASP A 89 -5.31 22.02 -0.04
N GLU A 90 -6.13 21.26 -0.76
CA GLU A 90 -7.57 21.51 -0.90
C GLU A 90 -8.31 21.12 0.40
N PRO A 91 -9.00 22.06 1.07
CA PRO A 91 -9.67 21.77 2.34
C PRO A 91 -10.91 20.86 2.19
N ASP A 92 -11.55 20.87 1.02
CA ASP A 92 -12.75 20.09 0.71
C ASP A 92 -12.37 18.93 -0.21
N ASP A 93 -11.56 18.01 0.32
CA ASP A 93 -11.06 16.87 -0.44
C ASP A 93 -12.19 15.89 -0.83
N LEU A 94 -12.07 15.24 -1.99
CA LEU A 94 -13.03 14.26 -2.49
C LEU A 94 -13.02 13.01 -1.62
N ILE A 95 -11.84 12.60 -1.15
CA ILE A 95 -11.67 11.56 -0.14
C ILE A 95 -11.06 12.20 1.11
N PRO A 96 -11.72 12.13 2.27
CA PRO A 96 -11.18 12.74 3.49
C PRO A 96 -9.81 12.17 3.87
N ASN A 97 -8.85 13.07 4.09
CA ASN A 97 -7.48 12.75 4.53
C ASN A 97 -7.43 11.92 5.84
N GLU A 98 -8.47 12.00 6.68
CA GLU A 98 -8.59 11.18 7.89
C GLU A 98 -8.74 9.68 7.59
N LEU A 99 -9.03 9.30 6.34
CA LEU A 99 -9.08 7.90 5.90
C LEU A 99 -7.70 7.29 5.62
N GLY A 100 -6.61 7.96 6.02
CA GLY A 100 -5.26 7.43 5.92
C GLY A 100 -4.82 7.27 4.48
N LEU A 101 -4.24 6.11 4.13
CA LEU A 101 -3.71 5.88 2.78
C LEU A 101 -4.81 5.96 1.70
N LEU A 102 -6.04 5.55 2.01
CA LEU A 102 -7.19 5.71 1.11
C LEU A 102 -7.47 7.19 0.82
N GLY A 103 -7.31 8.05 1.83
CA GLY A 103 -7.50 9.50 1.74
C GLY A 103 -6.51 10.22 0.84
N LEU A 104 -5.32 9.67 0.61
CA LEU A 104 -4.30 10.29 -0.27
C LEU A 104 -4.34 9.77 -1.71
N LEU A 105 -5.27 8.87 -2.06
CA LEU A 105 -5.27 8.26 -3.39
C LEU A 105 -5.68 9.23 -4.49
N ASP A 106 -6.63 10.12 -4.22
CA ASP A 106 -7.06 11.16 -5.14
C ASP A 106 -5.99 12.25 -5.34
N ASP A 107 -5.33 12.68 -4.27
CA ASP A 107 -4.14 13.54 -4.30
C ASP A 107 -3.02 12.99 -5.19
N ALA A 108 -2.65 11.73 -4.93
CA ALA A 108 -1.62 11.05 -5.69
C ALA A 108 -2.06 10.84 -7.14
N TYR A 109 -3.30 10.44 -7.36
CA TYR A 109 -3.88 10.27 -8.70
C TYR A 109 -3.83 11.56 -9.51
N PHE A 110 -4.36 12.65 -8.96
CA PHE A 110 -4.37 13.96 -9.59
C PHE A 110 -2.96 14.38 -9.99
N THR A 111 -2.03 14.31 -9.04
CA THR A 111 -0.64 14.75 -9.24
C THR A 111 0.06 13.94 -10.33
N MET A 112 -0.01 12.61 -10.21
CA MET A 112 0.64 11.71 -11.17
C MET A 112 0.03 11.84 -12.56
N ARG A 113 -1.30 12.03 -12.65
CA ARG A 113 -1.99 12.21 -13.92
C ARG A 113 -1.59 13.52 -14.62
N VAL A 114 -1.51 14.63 -13.88
CA VAL A 114 -0.97 15.90 -14.43
C VAL A 114 0.45 15.71 -14.94
N LEU A 115 1.34 15.12 -14.13
CA LEU A 115 2.73 14.91 -14.52
C LEU A 115 2.87 13.99 -15.73
N GLN A 116 2.07 12.92 -15.81
CA GLN A 116 2.03 12.00 -16.94
C GLN A 116 1.57 12.69 -18.22
N LEU A 117 0.47 13.44 -18.18
CA LEU A 117 -0.03 14.14 -19.37
C LEU A 117 0.93 15.23 -19.87
N VAL A 118 1.59 15.94 -18.95
CA VAL A 118 2.68 16.87 -19.33
C VAL A 118 3.84 16.10 -19.95
N SER A 119 4.23 14.96 -19.36
CA SER A 119 5.30 14.09 -19.88
C SER A 119 4.98 13.59 -21.29
N ASP A 120 3.77 13.09 -21.53
CA ASP A 120 3.32 12.57 -22.82
C ASP A 120 3.35 13.66 -23.89
N ARG A 121 2.88 14.86 -23.54
CA ARG A 121 2.87 15.99 -24.46
C ARG A 121 4.28 16.51 -24.77
N LEU A 122 5.15 16.58 -23.76
CA LEU A 122 6.59 16.86 -23.96
C LEU A 122 7.23 15.81 -24.85
N HIS A 123 6.91 14.53 -24.65
CA HIS A 123 7.49 13.45 -25.44
C HIS A 123 7.05 13.54 -26.90
N ALA A 124 5.77 13.80 -27.14
CA ALA A 124 5.21 13.94 -28.48
C ALA A 124 5.82 15.12 -29.27
N GLU A 125 6.10 16.24 -28.60
CA GLU A 125 6.60 17.45 -29.26
C GLU A 125 8.14 17.53 -29.31
N SER A 126 8.84 17.13 -28.23
CA SER A 126 10.28 17.31 -28.07
C SER A 126 11.10 16.02 -27.89
N GLY A 127 10.43 14.87 -27.77
CA GLY A 127 11.06 13.59 -27.46
C GLY A 127 11.57 13.44 -26.02
N GLN A 128 11.43 14.48 -25.17
CA GLN A 128 11.82 14.42 -23.76
C GLN A 128 10.61 14.04 -22.89
N ALA A 129 10.83 13.32 -21.78
CA ALA A 129 9.77 12.86 -20.90
C ALA A 129 10.14 13.14 -19.43
N LEU A 130 9.14 13.53 -18.63
CA LEU A 130 9.27 13.70 -17.18
C LEU A 130 9.10 12.37 -16.43
N ILE A 131 8.25 11.50 -16.96
CA ILE A 131 8.00 10.14 -16.49
C ILE A 131 8.41 9.20 -17.61
N LYS A 132 9.34 8.28 -17.32
CA LYS A 132 9.79 7.27 -18.30
C LYS A 132 8.96 6.00 -18.26
N ASP A 133 8.41 5.67 -17.10
CA ASP A 133 7.68 4.44 -16.91
C ASP A 133 6.28 4.54 -17.53
N ASN A 134 5.78 3.41 -18.02
CA ASN A 134 4.40 3.31 -18.44
C ASN A 134 3.52 3.11 -17.21
N LEU A 135 2.89 4.18 -16.73
CA LEU A 135 2.01 4.13 -15.56
C LEU A 135 0.58 3.66 -15.90
N ALA A 136 0.24 3.47 -17.18
CA ALA A 136 -1.12 3.14 -17.60
C ALA A 136 -1.73 1.90 -16.91
N PRO A 137 -0.99 0.78 -16.69
CA PRO A 137 -1.55 -0.37 -15.97
C PRO A 137 -1.93 -0.01 -14.53
N LEU A 138 -1.12 0.81 -13.87
CA LEU A 138 -1.40 1.26 -12.50
C LEU A 138 -2.58 2.24 -12.47
N GLU A 139 -2.66 3.14 -13.44
CA GLU A 139 -3.78 4.08 -13.57
C GLU A 139 -5.13 3.34 -13.63
N VAL A 140 -5.23 2.26 -14.41
CA VAL A 140 -6.47 1.45 -14.49
C VAL A 140 -6.91 0.96 -13.10
N VAL A 141 -5.96 0.51 -12.29
CA VAL A 141 -6.21 0.02 -10.93
C VAL A 141 -6.65 1.14 -10.01
N ILE A 142 -5.91 2.28 -10.01
CA ILE A 142 -6.28 3.41 -9.16
C ILE A 142 -7.69 3.90 -9.53
N ARG A 143 -8.01 4.01 -10.82
CA ARG A 143 -9.35 4.39 -11.29
C ARG A 143 -10.43 3.42 -10.84
N GLU A 144 -10.15 2.13 -10.83
CA GLU A 144 -11.10 1.11 -10.37
C GLU A 144 -11.44 1.28 -8.88
N ILE A 145 -10.46 1.72 -8.08
CA ILE A 145 -10.63 1.97 -6.65
C ILE A 145 -11.35 3.29 -6.40
N LEU A 146 -10.95 4.36 -7.11
CA LEU A 146 -11.62 5.66 -7.02
C LEU A 146 -13.06 5.60 -7.56
N GLY A 147 -13.35 4.71 -8.50
CA GLY A 147 -14.67 4.59 -9.13
C GLY A 147 -15.05 5.89 -9.85
N ASP A 148 -16.27 6.36 -9.63
CA ASP A 148 -16.80 7.59 -10.26
C ASP A 148 -15.99 8.86 -9.89
N LEU A 149 -15.26 8.85 -8.76
CA LEU A 149 -14.38 9.97 -8.38
C LEU A 149 -13.23 10.15 -9.37
N ALA A 150 -12.78 9.09 -10.05
CA ALA A 150 -11.74 9.18 -11.06
C ALA A 150 -12.13 10.10 -12.23
N ASP A 151 -13.41 10.08 -12.61
CA ASP A 151 -13.91 10.93 -13.71
C ASP A 151 -13.96 12.40 -13.29
N VAL A 152 -14.31 12.68 -12.02
CA VAL A 152 -14.24 14.04 -11.45
C VAL A 152 -12.80 14.54 -11.41
N LEU A 153 -11.87 13.70 -10.95
CA LEU A 153 -10.45 14.05 -10.91
C LEU A 153 -9.89 14.28 -12.31
N ASP A 154 -10.30 13.49 -13.30
CA ASP A 154 -9.91 13.71 -14.69
C ASP A 154 -10.36 15.07 -15.24
N GLU A 155 -11.56 15.53 -14.85
CA GLU A 155 -12.02 16.88 -15.21
C GLU A 155 -11.15 17.97 -14.56
N LEU A 156 -10.78 17.79 -13.28
CA LEU A 156 -9.88 18.70 -12.57
C LEU A 156 -8.47 18.69 -13.20
N VAL A 157 -7.97 17.52 -13.58
CA VAL A 157 -6.70 17.36 -14.29
C VAL A 157 -6.77 18.09 -15.64
N ALA A 158 -7.86 17.94 -16.40
CA ALA A 158 -8.03 18.63 -17.67
C ALA A 158 -8.00 20.17 -17.49
N LEU A 159 -8.60 20.68 -16.40
CA LEU A 159 -8.53 22.10 -16.04
C LEU A 159 -7.10 22.54 -15.70
N ALA A 160 -6.36 21.74 -14.93
CA ALA A 160 -4.95 21.98 -14.62
C ALA A 160 -4.07 21.98 -15.89
N MET A 161 -4.37 21.09 -16.84
CA MET A 161 -3.67 20.96 -18.12
C MET A 161 -4.00 22.10 -19.12
N ALA A 162 -5.17 22.73 -19.00
CA ALA A 162 -5.55 23.88 -19.82
C ALA A 162 -4.76 25.17 -19.46
N ASN A 163 -3.82 25.09 -18.51
CA ASN A 163 -3.00 26.20 -18.07
C ASN A 163 -1.86 26.53 -19.07
N ALA A 164 -1.69 27.82 -19.37
CA ALA A 164 -0.65 28.36 -20.25
C ALA A 164 0.79 27.99 -19.82
N ALA A 165 1.01 27.60 -18.57
CA ALA A 165 2.31 27.12 -18.08
C ALA A 165 2.79 25.86 -18.84
N VAL A 166 1.90 24.93 -19.18
CA VAL A 166 2.28 23.69 -19.90
C VAL A 166 2.70 24.00 -21.34
N ASP A 167 1.93 24.85 -22.04
CA ASP A 167 2.26 25.29 -23.39
C ASP A 167 3.62 26.01 -23.43
N GLN A 168 3.86 26.91 -22.47
CA GLN A 168 5.12 27.63 -22.35
C GLN A 168 6.28 26.69 -22.03
N LEU A 169 6.05 25.65 -21.22
CA LEU A 169 7.08 24.68 -20.88
C LEU A 169 7.55 23.98 -22.15
N ILE A 170 6.61 23.46 -22.94
CA ILE A 170 6.91 22.73 -24.16
C ILE A 170 7.61 23.62 -25.18
N ALA A 171 7.10 24.83 -25.42
CA ALA A 171 7.70 25.79 -26.34
C ALA A 171 9.17 26.09 -25.98
N LYS A 172 9.46 26.27 -24.69
CA LYS A 172 10.84 26.50 -24.22
C LYS A 172 11.69 25.23 -24.28
N VAL A 173 11.17 24.05 -23.93
CA VAL A 173 11.93 22.80 -24.08
C VAL A 173 12.32 22.61 -25.54
N MET A 174 11.42 22.92 -26.49
CA MET A 174 11.72 22.89 -27.93
C MET A 174 12.79 23.89 -28.34
N GLU A 175 12.65 25.15 -27.91
CA GLU A 175 13.61 26.24 -28.19
C GLU A 175 15.02 25.92 -27.67
N TYR A 176 15.10 25.28 -26.51
CA TYR A 176 16.35 25.04 -25.78
C TYR A 176 16.77 23.55 -25.75
N SER A 177 16.19 22.70 -26.60
CA SER A 177 16.33 21.23 -26.60
C SER A 177 17.77 20.71 -26.71
N GLY A 178 18.71 21.53 -27.18
CA GLY A 178 20.15 21.22 -27.24
C GLY A 178 20.97 21.64 -26.01
N SER A 179 20.36 22.29 -25.01
CA SER A 179 21.07 22.90 -23.87
C SER A 179 20.83 22.23 -22.53
N PHE A 180 19.79 21.39 -22.42
CA PHE A 180 19.53 20.58 -21.22
C PHE A 180 18.69 19.34 -21.56
N ILE A 181 18.69 18.37 -20.63
CA ILE A 181 17.91 17.14 -20.71
C ILE A 181 17.08 17.02 -19.44
N LEU A 182 15.78 16.81 -19.59
CA LEU A 182 14.91 16.49 -18.46
C LEU A 182 15.33 15.15 -17.82
N LYS A 183 15.56 15.19 -16.52
CA LYS A 183 15.71 13.98 -15.70
C LYS A 183 14.33 13.45 -15.41
N SER A 184 14.09 12.22 -15.82
CA SER A 184 12.87 11.49 -15.48
C SER A 184 13.04 10.77 -14.16
N ALA A 185 12.01 10.78 -13.31
CA ALA A 185 11.92 9.82 -12.23
C ALA A 185 11.55 8.43 -12.78
N GLN A 186 11.91 7.41 -12.00
CA GLN A 186 11.43 6.05 -12.14
C GLN A 186 10.66 5.71 -10.87
N THR A 187 9.52 5.08 -11.04
CA THR A 187 8.74 4.44 -9.99
C THR A 187 9.48 3.17 -9.58
N SER A 188 10.15 3.19 -8.43
CA SER A 188 10.86 2.00 -7.92
C SER A 188 9.91 1.19 -7.05
N PHE A 189 9.19 0.24 -7.65
CA PHE A 189 8.40 -0.75 -6.92
C PHE A 189 9.27 -1.96 -6.56
N ALA A 190 10.19 -1.82 -5.60
CA ALA A 190 11.04 -2.90 -5.08
C ALA A 190 11.71 -3.81 -6.15
N GLY A 191 11.96 -3.29 -7.37
CA GLY A 191 12.56 -4.03 -8.47
C GLY A 191 11.60 -4.79 -9.40
N MET A 192 10.28 -4.69 -9.22
CA MET A 192 9.27 -5.22 -10.15
C MET A 192 8.90 -4.20 -11.23
N SER A 193 8.59 -4.66 -12.45
CA SER A 193 7.97 -3.80 -13.46
C SER A 193 6.51 -3.52 -13.08
N ILE A 194 5.98 -2.38 -13.51
CA ILE A 194 4.57 -2.00 -13.24
C ILE A 194 3.60 -3.04 -13.82
N ASP A 195 3.89 -3.59 -15.00
CA ASP A 195 3.10 -4.66 -15.60
C ASP A 195 3.09 -5.93 -14.72
N ALA A 196 4.27 -6.36 -14.26
CA ALA A 196 4.39 -7.54 -13.39
C ALA A 196 3.76 -7.30 -12.02
N LEU A 197 3.76 -6.06 -11.55
CA LEU A 197 3.15 -5.67 -10.31
C LEU A 197 1.61 -5.75 -10.40
N VAL A 198 1.02 -5.19 -11.46
CA VAL A 198 -0.44 -5.26 -11.68
C VAL A 198 -0.90 -6.69 -11.96
N GLU A 199 -0.14 -7.46 -12.74
CA GLU A 199 -0.47 -8.85 -13.05
C GLU A 199 -0.38 -9.78 -11.82
N ASN A 200 0.63 -9.62 -10.97
CA ASN A 200 0.82 -10.49 -9.81
C ASN A 200 -0.01 -10.06 -8.59
N ARG A 201 -0.18 -8.76 -8.33
CA ARG A 201 -0.69 -8.26 -7.03
C ARG A 201 -2.17 -7.90 -6.99
N LEU A 202 -2.85 -7.94 -8.13
CA LEU A 202 -4.27 -7.53 -8.23
C LEU A 202 -5.14 -8.53 -9.00
N SER A 203 -4.64 -9.76 -9.21
CA SER A 203 -5.55 -10.83 -9.59
C SER A 203 -6.47 -11.11 -8.39
N PHE A 204 -7.65 -10.49 -8.39
CA PHE A 204 -8.74 -10.85 -7.49
C PHE A 204 -9.11 -12.31 -7.79
N THR A 205 -8.47 -13.25 -7.09
CA THR A 205 -8.69 -14.68 -7.32
C THR A 205 -10.01 -15.10 -6.67
N THR A 206 -10.70 -16.05 -7.30
CA THR A 206 -11.93 -16.65 -6.74
C THR A 206 -11.67 -17.54 -5.52
N ALA A 207 -10.39 -17.79 -5.21
CA ALA A 207 -9.92 -18.49 -4.03
C ALA A 207 -8.86 -17.60 -3.35
N PRO A 208 -9.14 -17.01 -2.17
CA PRO A 208 -8.14 -16.26 -1.41
C PRO A 208 -6.96 -17.17 -1.04
N ASP A 209 -5.74 -16.64 -1.08
CA ASP A 209 -4.57 -17.37 -0.60
C ASP A 209 -4.49 -17.22 0.92
N ASP A 210 -5.25 -18.06 1.61
CA ASP A 210 -5.29 -18.14 3.07
C ASP A 210 -4.31 -19.19 3.61
N SER A 211 -3.30 -19.59 2.83
CA SER A 211 -2.34 -20.64 3.22
C SER A 211 -1.67 -20.37 4.57
N LEU A 212 -1.18 -19.15 4.80
CA LEU A 212 -0.61 -18.76 6.10
C LEU A 212 -1.64 -18.85 7.22
N ARG A 213 -2.85 -18.34 7.00
CA ARG A 213 -3.94 -18.38 7.98
C ARG A 213 -4.26 -19.82 8.35
N ASP A 214 -4.43 -20.69 7.36
CA ASP A 214 -4.74 -22.11 7.53
C ASP A 214 -3.60 -22.85 8.23
N GLU A 215 -2.35 -22.53 7.93
CA GLU A 215 -1.17 -23.09 8.57
C GLU A 215 -1.03 -22.63 10.03
N LEU A 216 -1.29 -21.36 10.31
CA LEU A 216 -1.32 -20.83 11.67
C LEU A 216 -2.45 -21.45 12.50
N ILE A 217 -3.64 -21.61 11.92
CA ILE A 217 -4.75 -22.32 12.56
C ILE A 217 -4.30 -23.75 12.87
N THR A 218 -3.73 -24.46 11.90
CA THR A 218 -3.28 -25.85 12.07
C THR A 218 -2.20 -25.96 13.15
N ALA A 219 -1.23 -25.04 13.16
CA ALA A 219 -0.18 -25.01 14.17
C ALA A 219 -0.73 -24.67 15.56
N LEU A 220 -1.66 -23.72 15.66
CA LEU A 220 -2.26 -23.31 16.92
C LEU A 220 -3.22 -24.37 17.48
N GLU A 221 -3.92 -25.12 16.62
CA GLU A 221 -4.66 -26.33 16.99
C GLU A 221 -3.72 -27.41 17.56
N ALA A 222 -2.57 -27.66 16.92
CA ALA A 222 -1.60 -28.62 17.44
C ALA A 222 -1.03 -28.20 18.80
N VAL A 223 -0.75 -26.91 19.00
CA VAL A 223 -0.33 -26.34 20.30
C VAL A 223 -1.43 -26.50 21.33
N SER A 224 -2.66 -26.12 20.98
CA SER A 224 -3.86 -26.24 21.81
C SER A 224 -4.08 -27.67 22.29
N ALA A 225 -4.06 -28.65 21.38
CA ALA A 225 -4.19 -30.07 21.71
C ALA A 225 -3.04 -30.56 22.62
N GLY A 226 -1.81 -30.11 22.38
CA GLY A 226 -0.66 -30.43 23.22
C GLY A 226 -0.80 -29.93 24.66
N LEU A 227 -1.41 -28.76 24.84
CA LEU A 227 -1.64 -28.12 26.14
C LEU A 227 -2.88 -28.71 26.86
N ALA A 228 -3.94 -29.04 26.12
CA ALA A 228 -5.22 -29.53 26.68
C ALA A 228 -5.16 -31.00 27.15
N ASN A 229 -4.29 -31.83 26.58
CA ASN A 229 -4.15 -33.26 26.91
C ASN A 229 -3.55 -33.55 28.31
N GLN A 230 -3.55 -32.58 29.23
CA GLN A 230 -2.84 -32.66 30.50
C GLN A 230 -3.75 -32.34 31.69
N THR A 231 -3.53 -33.08 32.77
CA THR A 231 -4.24 -32.92 34.04
C THR A 231 -3.66 -31.80 34.92
N THR A 232 -2.59 -31.15 34.47
CA THR A 232 -1.88 -30.07 35.18
C THR A 232 -1.73 -28.86 34.28
N ALA A 233 -1.50 -27.68 34.88
CA ALA A 233 -1.22 -26.46 34.15
C ALA A 233 -0.05 -26.65 33.16
N PRO A 234 -0.09 -25.98 31.98
CA PRO A 234 0.99 -26.04 31.00
C PRO A 234 2.37 -25.72 31.59
N SER A 235 3.36 -26.55 31.28
CA SER A 235 4.74 -26.28 31.67
C SER A 235 5.36 -25.21 30.76
N GLN A 236 6.35 -24.48 31.30
CA GLN A 236 7.07 -23.46 30.54
C GLN A 236 7.76 -24.04 29.28
N GLN A 237 8.23 -25.29 29.34
CA GLN A 237 8.83 -25.97 28.19
C GLN A 237 7.82 -26.17 27.04
N GLN A 238 6.55 -26.44 27.36
CA GLN A 238 5.49 -26.63 26.36
C GLN A 238 5.04 -25.31 25.74
N ILE A 239 4.95 -24.25 26.56
CA ILE A 239 4.67 -22.90 26.09
C ILE A 239 5.76 -22.47 25.11
N THR A 240 7.04 -22.65 25.47
CA THR A 240 8.16 -22.34 24.58
C THR A 240 8.14 -23.19 23.31
N ALA A 241 7.83 -24.49 23.39
CA ALA A 241 7.73 -25.33 22.20
C ALA A 241 6.60 -24.88 21.26
N GLY A 242 5.45 -24.46 21.81
CA GLY A 242 4.34 -23.94 21.02
C GLY A 242 4.66 -22.61 20.35
N MET A 243 5.36 -21.71 21.05
CA MET A 243 5.86 -20.46 20.46
C MET A 243 6.80 -20.75 19.30
N VAL A 244 7.80 -21.61 19.49
CA VAL A 244 8.76 -21.96 18.42
C VAL A 244 8.05 -22.54 17.18
N ALA A 245 7.03 -23.36 17.37
CA ALA A 245 6.27 -23.94 16.25
C ALA A 245 5.52 -22.86 15.44
N LEU A 246 4.88 -21.90 16.11
CA LEU A 246 4.18 -20.79 15.44
C LEU A 246 5.16 -19.82 14.77
N GLU A 247 6.25 -19.47 15.46
CA GLU A 247 7.31 -18.64 14.89
C GLU A 247 7.94 -19.29 13.65
N GLN A 248 8.04 -20.62 13.58
CA GLN A 248 8.54 -21.31 12.39
C GLN A 248 7.60 -21.18 11.19
N VAL A 249 6.28 -21.24 11.41
CA VAL A 249 5.29 -20.99 10.35
C VAL A 249 5.42 -19.54 9.86
N LEU A 250 5.43 -18.57 10.78
CA LEU A 250 5.61 -17.15 10.47
C LEU A 250 6.93 -16.86 9.76
N ARG A 251 8.04 -17.49 10.18
CA ARG A 251 9.36 -17.34 9.56
C ARG A 251 9.44 -17.97 8.17
N ARG A 252 8.72 -19.07 7.93
CA ARG A 252 8.69 -19.73 6.61
C ARG A 252 7.97 -18.85 5.58
N GLU A 253 6.86 -18.25 6.00
CA GLU A 253 6.06 -17.35 5.17
C GLU A 253 6.52 -15.88 5.30
N ARG A 254 7.68 -15.63 5.94
CA ARG A 254 8.19 -14.27 6.20
C ARG A 254 8.55 -13.52 4.93
N ASP A 255 9.07 -14.22 3.93
CA ASP A 255 9.38 -13.61 2.63
C ASP A 255 8.10 -13.15 1.90
N ASP A 256 6.96 -13.77 2.27
CA ASP A 256 5.61 -13.40 1.88
C ASP A 256 4.93 -12.47 2.92
N TYR A 257 5.64 -11.89 3.90
CA TYR A 257 5.08 -10.97 4.92
C TYR A 257 6.11 -9.91 5.38
N PRO A 258 6.26 -8.78 4.66
CA PRO A 258 7.33 -7.80 4.87
C PRO A 258 7.26 -6.97 6.17
N PHE A 259 6.14 -6.98 6.90
CA PHE A 259 5.99 -6.25 8.17
C PHE A 259 6.30 -7.08 9.42
N ALA A 260 6.54 -8.38 9.28
CA ALA A 260 6.92 -9.21 10.41
C ALA A 260 8.42 -9.06 10.67
N SER A 261 8.82 -7.99 11.36
CA SER A 261 10.15 -7.97 11.96
C SER A 261 10.28 -9.17 12.89
N GLU A 262 11.51 -9.61 13.22
CA GLU A 262 11.66 -10.69 14.20
C GLU A 262 10.96 -10.36 15.54
N SER A 263 10.83 -9.07 15.88
CA SER A 263 10.07 -8.62 17.05
C SER A 263 8.57 -8.87 16.90
N ASP A 264 8.01 -8.66 15.71
CA ASP A 264 6.57 -8.86 15.45
C ASP A 264 6.24 -10.34 15.40
N ILE A 265 7.12 -11.17 14.82
CA ILE A 265 7.00 -12.63 14.85
C ILE A 265 6.94 -13.15 16.29
N GLU A 266 7.86 -12.68 17.15
CA GLU A 266 7.87 -13.02 18.57
C GLU A 266 6.61 -12.53 19.30
N ALA A 267 6.14 -11.32 19.00
CA ALA A 267 4.94 -10.75 19.62
C ALA A 267 3.68 -11.53 19.23
N ILE A 268 3.49 -11.81 17.94
CA ILE A 268 2.40 -12.63 17.39
C ILE A 268 2.40 -14.01 18.03
N GLY A 269 3.56 -14.67 18.07
CA GLY A 269 3.73 -15.98 18.71
C GLY A 269 3.33 -15.96 20.18
N ALA A 270 3.76 -14.94 20.94
CA ALA A 270 3.42 -14.78 22.34
C ALA A 270 1.91 -14.53 22.56
N MET A 271 1.27 -13.71 21.71
CA MET A 271 -0.16 -13.42 21.78
C MET A 271 -1.01 -14.67 21.54
N LEU A 272 -0.72 -15.42 20.47
CA LEU A 272 -1.47 -16.62 20.09
C LEU A 272 -1.34 -17.73 21.15
N VAL A 273 -0.11 -18.03 21.60
CA VAL A 273 0.10 -19.03 22.65
C VAL A 273 -0.50 -18.58 23.98
N GLY A 274 -0.34 -17.30 24.32
CA GLY A 274 -0.93 -16.72 25.52
C GLY A 274 -2.44 -16.87 25.57
N ALA A 275 -3.13 -16.57 24.47
CA ALA A 275 -4.59 -16.73 24.35
C ALA A 275 -5.03 -18.19 24.58
N VAL A 276 -4.34 -19.15 23.98
CA VAL A 276 -4.62 -20.58 24.16
C VAL A 276 -4.35 -21.04 25.59
N VAL A 277 -3.22 -20.64 26.19
CA VAL A 277 -2.89 -21.00 27.59
C VAL A 277 -3.95 -20.49 28.56
N VAL A 278 -4.37 -19.22 28.41
CA VAL A 278 -5.43 -18.63 29.24
C VAL A 278 -6.74 -19.40 29.07
N GLN A 279 -7.10 -19.77 27.84
CA GLN A 279 -8.32 -20.52 27.57
C GLN A 279 -8.29 -21.92 28.16
N VAL A 280 -7.16 -22.63 28.08
CA VAL A 280 -6.99 -23.97 28.66
C VAL A 280 -7.07 -23.91 30.19
N ILE A 281 -6.44 -22.91 30.82
CA ILE A 281 -6.48 -22.73 32.29
C ILE A 281 -7.91 -22.42 32.75
N ASN A 282 -8.60 -21.49 32.07
CA ASN A 282 -9.96 -21.08 32.42
C ASN A 282 -11.00 -22.19 32.20
N SER A 283 -10.70 -23.17 31.35
CA SER A 283 -11.55 -24.35 31.11
C SER A 283 -11.50 -25.39 32.25
N GLY A 284 -10.84 -25.07 33.38
CA GLY A 284 -11.12 -25.69 34.67
C GLY A 284 -10.63 -27.13 34.87
N GLY A 285 -9.60 -27.58 34.14
CA GLY A 285 -9.01 -28.91 34.33
C GLY A 285 -9.84 -30.08 33.77
N GLU A 286 -10.95 -29.80 33.07
CA GLU A 286 -11.70 -30.83 32.34
C GLU A 286 -11.09 -31.15 30.96
N GLY A 287 -9.92 -30.60 30.62
CA GLY A 287 -9.18 -30.95 29.40
C GLY A 287 -9.90 -30.58 28.10
N HIS A 288 -10.84 -29.63 28.14
CA HIS A 288 -11.55 -29.20 26.94
C HIS A 288 -10.60 -28.38 26.06
N GLU A 289 -10.25 -28.97 24.92
CA GLU A 289 -9.52 -28.30 23.86
C GLU A 289 -10.30 -27.05 23.40
N PRO A 290 -9.65 -25.87 23.32
CA PRO A 290 -10.19 -24.72 22.64
C PRO A 290 -10.82 -25.10 21.31
N ASN A 291 -12.08 -24.72 21.11
CA ASN A 291 -12.78 -25.06 19.87
C ASN A 291 -12.12 -24.34 18.68
N ARG A 292 -12.23 -24.96 17.50
CA ARG A 292 -11.68 -24.40 16.26
C ARG A 292 -12.07 -22.93 16.03
N GLY A 293 -13.33 -22.58 16.29
CA GLY A 293 -13.79 -21.20 16.11
C GLY A 293 -13.09 -20.18 17.04
N PHE A 294 -12.59 -20.59 18.21
CA PHE A 294 -11.75 -19.74 19.05
C PHE A 294 -10.35 -19.57 18.45
N VAL A 295 -9.75 -20.65 17.96
CA VAL A 295 -8.44 -20.64 17.28
C VAL A 295 -8.48 -19.73 16.06
N GLU A 296 -9.48 -19.90 15.18
CA GLU A 296 -9.71 -19.07 14.00
C GLU A 296 -9.78 -17.59 14.38
N ARG A 297 -10.60 -17.21 15.37
CA ARG A 297 -10.67 -15.81 15.82
C ARG A 297 -9.37 -15.26 16.37
N CYS A 298 -8.54 -16.08 17.01
CA CYS A 298 -7.24 -15.61 17.52
C CYS A 298 -6.27 -15.35 16.38
N VAL A 299 -6.24 -16.24 15.38
CA VAL A 299 -5.42 -16.08 14.19
C VAL A 299 -5.90 -14.87 13.38
N ASP A 300 -7.20 -14.74 13.15
CA ASP A 300 -7.80 -13.60 12.44
C ASP A 300 -7.46 -12.28 13.16
N LEU A 301 -7.69 -12.19 14.48
CA LEU A 301 -7.39 -10.98 15.24
C LEU A 301 -5.92 -10.57 15.18
N VAL A 302 -5.01 -11.54 15.13
CA VAL A 302 -3.57 -11.26 15.10
C VAL A 302 -3.08 -11.00 13.68
N LEU A 303 -3.67 -11.62 12.65
CA LEU A 303 -3.36 -11.29 11.27
C LEU A 303 -3.95 -9.95 10.83
N ASP A 304 -5.13 -9.60 11.35
CA ASP A 304 -5.81 -8.33 11.11
C ASP A 304 -5.32 -7.20 12.02
N GLY A 305 -4.69 -7.53 13.17
CA GLY A 305 -4.22 -6.57 14.18
C GLY A 305 -2.71 -6.48 14.33
N ALA A 306 -1.94 -7.25 13.56
CA ALA A 306 -0.49 -7.05 13.35
C ALA A 306 -0.18 -6.16 12.14
N GLU A 307 -1.24 -5.59 11.53
CA GLU A 307 -1.17 -4.45 10.61
C GLU A 307 -0.86 -3.15 11.38
#